data_AF-A0A371DKX1-F1
#
_entry.id   AF-A0A371DKX1-F1
#
_cell.length_a   1.000
_cell.length_b   1.000
_cell.length_c   1.000
_cell.angle_alpha   90.00
_cell.angle_beta   90.00
_cell.angle_gamma   90.00
#
_symmetry.space_group_name_H-M   'P 1'
#
loop_
_entity.id
_entity.type
_entity.pdbx_description
1 polymer ?
#
loop_
_entity_poly.entity_id
_entity_poly.type
_entity_poly.pdbx_seq_one_letter_code
_entity_poly.pdbx_strand_id
1 'polypeptide(L)'
;MRILVDLYHQSKTFITKENLSDVIDEAFIYAHAQRQTLHPETPFAALEMDVMHHRRSPKFAPPNNMRAISSSKDASHNKDWDWSHQRGPREAAVMSTLYGVTDGKGEPQYDALVDGYQAVKQEIEKEKSAKGGESD
;
A
#
# COMPACT_ATOMS: atom_id res chain seq x y z
N MET A 1 16.19 32.35 -34.59
CA MET A 1 15.57 33.64 -34.21
C MET A 1 14.46 33.51 -33.17
N ARG A 2 13.59 32.48 -33.18
CA ARG A 2 12.52 32.31 -32.16
C ARG A 2 13.06 32.16 -30.73
N ILE A 3 14.10 31.34 -30.54
CA ILE A 3 14.74 31.09 -29.24
C ILE A 3 15.25 32.37 -28.55
N LEU A 4 15.75 33.35 -29.31
CA LEU A 4 16.23 34.62 -28.76
C LEU A 4 15.08 35.52 -28.32
N VAL A 5 13.95 35.47 -29.03
CA VAL A 5 12.73 36.17 -28.66
C VAL A 5 12.14 35.55 -27.39
N ASP A 6 12.16 34.22 -27.30
CA ASP A 6 11.73 33.50 -26.09
C ASP A 6 12.63 33.84 -24.89
N LEU A 7 13.94 33.90 -25.08
CA LEU A 7 14.90 34.30 -24.05
C LEU A 7 14.68 35.76 -23.60
N TYR A 8 14.33 36.66 -24.53
CA TYR A 8 14.00 38.06 -24.22
C TYR A 8 12.73 38.16 -23.37
N HIS A 9 11.72 37.34 -23.65
CA HIS A 9 10.52 37.30 -22.80
C HIS A 9 10.79 36.69 -21.42
N GLN A 10 11.72 35.73 -21.33
CA GLN A 10 12.13 35.11 -20.06
C GLN A 10 13.09 35.98 -19.24
N SER A 11 13.76 36.97 -19.84
CA SER A 11 14.76 37.77 -19.14
C SER A 11 14.19 38.60 -17.99
N LYS A 12 12.88 38.86 -18.00
CA LYS A 12 12.17 39.52 -16.88
C LYS A 12 12.19 38.67 -15.59
N THR A 13 12.34 37.35 -15.71
CA THR A 13 12.37 36.40 -14.59
C THR A 13 13.79 36.05 -14.17
N PHE A 14 14.82 36.61 -14.82
CA PHE A 14 16.20 36.33 -14.46
C PHE A 14 16.58 36.97 -13.14
N ILE A 15 17.46 36.27 -12.40
CA ILE A 15 18.00 36.74 -11.14
C ILE A 15 19.08 37.79 -11.44
N THR A 16 18.84 39.02 -11.02
CA THR A 16 19.74 40.17 -11.07
C THR A 16 20.16 40.54 -9.65
N LYS A 17 21.19 41.38 -9.50
CA LYS A 17 21.65 41.80 -8.17
C LYS A 17 20.60 42.58 -7.39
N GLU A 18 19.68 43.24 -8.10
CA GLU A 18 18.64 44.08 -7.52
C GLU A 18 17.47 43.25 -6.98
N ASN A 19 17.14 42.11 -7.63
CA ASN A 19 16.03 41.24 -7.23
C ASN A 19 16.47 39.98 -6.46
N LEU A 20 17.78 39.76 -6.29
CA LEU A 20 18.32 38.55 -5.66
C LEU A 20 17.78 38.32 -4.24
N SER A 21 17.69 39.38 -3.43
CA SER A 21 17.22 39.27 -2.05
C SER A 21 15.75 38.82 -2.02
N ASP A 22 14.90 39.47 -2.81
CA ASP A 22 13.47 39.17 -2.86
C ASP A 22 13.21 37.74 -3.37
N VAL A 23 13.99 37.27 -4.35
CA VAL A 23 13.89 35.91 -4.88
C VAL A 23 14.34 34.85 -3.86
N ILE A 24 15.34 35.15 -3.03
CA ILE A 24 15.76 34.27 -1.93
C ILE A 24 14.63 34.16 -0.90
N ASP A 25 14.05 35.29 -0.49
CA ASP A 25 12.96 35.30 0.47
C ASP A 25 11.73 34.56 -0.06
N GLU A 26 11.38 34.75 -1.34
CA GLU A 26 10.32 34.01 -2.03
C GLU A 26 10.57 32.49 -2.03
N ALA A 27 11.77 32.07 -2.40
CA ALA A 27 12.12 30.65 -2.51
C ALA A 27 12.15 29.94 -1.16
N PHE A 28 12.66 30.57 -0.11
CA PHE A 28 12.89 29.92 1.18
C PHE A 28 11.78 30.16 2.21
N ILE A 29 11.17 31.34 2.23
CA ILE A 29 10.15 31.70 3.23
C ILE A 29 8.75 31.40 2.68
N TYR A 30 8.43 31.95 1.52
CA TYR A 30 7.05 32.00 1.04
C TYR A 30 6.62 30.75 0.25
N ALA A 31 7.50 30.17 -0.56
CA ALA A 31 7.20 28.94 -1.30
C ALA A 31 6.92 27.73 -0.39
N HIS A 32 7.43 27.76 0.84
CA HIS A 32 7.31 26.66 1.81
C HIS A 32 6.19 26.91 2.82
N ALA A 33 5.90 28.18 3.14
CA ALA A 33 4.79 28.56 4.01
C ALA A 33 3.42 28.04 3.51
N GLN A 34 3.22 27.98 2.18
CA GLN A 34 1.98 27.46 1.58
C GLN A 34 1.88 25.92 1.63
N ARG A 35 2.97 25.20 1.88
CA ARG A 35 3.00 23.73 1.95
C ARG A 35 2.94 23.18 3.37
N GLN A 36 2.90 24.05 4.38
CA GLN A 36 2.72 23.65 5.77
C GLN A 36 1.24 23.44 6.10
N THR A 37 0.54 22.58 5.36
CA THR A 37 -0.60 21.91 5.96
C THR A 37 0.01 20.86 6.89
N LEU A 38 0.21 21.22 8.17
CA LEU A 38 0.47 20.20 9.18
C LEU A 38 -0.60 19.14 9.00
N HIS A 39 -0.19 17.90 8.73
CA HIS A 39 -1.14 16.81 8.62
C HIS A 39 -1.97 16.77 9.91
N PRO A 40 -3.28 16.50 9.83
CA PRO A 40 -4.11 16.43 11.02
C PRO A 40 -3.50 15.41 11.99
N GLU A 41 -3.13 15.88 13.18
CA GLU A 41 -2.55 15.02 14.20
C GLU A 41 -3.56 13.95 14.62
N THR A 42 -3.10 12.72 14.74
CA THR A 42 -3.92 11.63 15.24
C THR A 42 -4.11 11.78 16.76
N PRO A 43 -5.34 11.85 17.28
CA PRO A 43 -5.57 12.00 18.71
C PRO A 43 -5.09 10.77 19.48
N PHE A 44 -4.62 10.98 20.72
CA PHE A 44 -4.08 9.91 21.57
C PHE A 44 -5.03 8.71 21.72
N ALA A 45 -6.33 8.96 21.88
CA ALA A 45 -7.34 7.90 22.01
C ALA A 45 -7.42 7.00 20.77
N ALA A 46 -7.22 7.55 19.57
CA ALA A 46 -7.19 6.76 18.33
C ALA A 46 -5.94 5.86 18.30
N LEU A 47 -4.79 6.39 18.72
CA LEU A 47 -3.55 5.62 18.82
C LEU A 47 -3.66 4.49 19.85
N GLU A 48 -4.28 4.74 21.00
CA GLU A 48 -4.51 3.73 22.03
C GLU A 48 -5.39 2.59 21.49
N MET A 49 -6.46 2.93 20.78
CA MET A 49 -7.34 1.96 20.14
C MET A 49 -6.61 1.12 19.10
N ASP A 50 -5.79 1.74 18.24
CA ASP A 50 -4.98 1.05 17.24
C ASP A 50 -3.97 0.10 17.91
N VAL A 51 -3.28 0.54 18.96
CA VAL A 51 -2.35 -0.32 19.72
C VAL A 51 -3.08 -1.50 20.36
N MET A 52 -4.27 -1.30 20.93
CA MET A 52 -5.09 -2.39 21.48
C MET A 52 -5.52 -3.38 20.39
N HIS A 53 -5.92 -2.89 19.22
CA HIS A 53 -6.24 -3.73 18.07
C HIS A 53 -5.03 -4.54 17.60
N HIS A 54 -3.86 -3.91 17.48
CA HIS A 54 -2.62 -4.60 17.12
C HIS A 54 -2.22 -5.68 18.13
N ARG A 55 -2.38 -5.41 19.44
CA ARG A 55 -2.10 -6.40 20.49
C ARG A 55 -3.04 -7.60 20.48
N ARG A 56 -4.29 -7.40 20.05
CA ARG A 56 -5.31 -8.47 19.95
C ARG A 56 -5.25 -9.18 18.61
N SER A 57 -4.73 -8.53 17.58
CA SER A 57 -4.58 -9.16 16.26
C SER A 57 -3.54 -10.28 16.32
N PRO A 58 -3.80 -11.42 15.65
CA PRO A 58 -2.77 -12.43 15.44
C PRO A 58 -1.53 -11.78 14.86
N LYS A 59 -0.35 -12.11 15.42
CA LYS A 59 0.94 -11.56 14.97
C LYS A 59 1.20 -11.81 13.48
N PHE A 60 0.50 -12.77 12.90
CA PHE A 60 0.48 -13.09 11.49
C PHE A 60 -0.98 -13.17 11.03
N ALA A 61 -1.41 -12.23 10.18
CA ALA A 61 -2.72 -12.29 9.56
C ALA A 61 -2.71 -13.27 8.36
N PRO A 62 -3.86 -13.92 8.05
CA PRO A 62 -4.03 -14.63 6.80
C PRO A 62 -3.68 -13.71 5.62
N PRO A 63 -3.12 -14.25 4.52
CA PRO A 63 -2.60 -13.45 3.44
C PRO A 63 -3.58 -12.43 2.84
N ASN A 64 -4.88 -12.72 2.89
CA ASN A 64 -5.94 -11.88 2.33
C ASN A 64 -6.53 -10.84 3.32
N ASN A 65 -6.11 -10.82 4.59
CA ASN A 65 -6.71 -9.96 5.62
C ASN A 65 -5.76 -8.85 6.11
N MET A 66 -4.83 -8.41 5.27
CA MET A 66 -4.01 -7.25 5.60
C MET A 66 -4.80 -5.96 5.38
N ARG A 67 -5.11 -5.27 6.48
CA ARG A 67 -5.63 -3.90 6.44
C ARG A 67 -4.53 -3.02 5.87
N ALA A 68 -4.79 -2.37 4.73
CA ALA A 68 -3.89 -1.36 4.18
C ALA A 68 -3.54 -0.34 5.29
N ILE A 69 -2.24 -0.16 5.53
CA ILE A 69 -1.75 0.97 6.33
C ILE A 69 -2.34 2.21 5.66
N SER A 70 -2.96 3.07 6.47
CA SER A 70 -3.92 4.09 6.07
C SER A 70 -3.59 4.77 4.74
N SER A 71 -4.61 4.87 3.88
CA SER A 71 -4.60 5.63 2.64
C SER A 71 -4.40 7.12 2.93
N SER A 72 -3.15 7.56 3.09
CA SER A 72 -2.82 8.98 2.93
C SER A 72 -2.88 9.32 1.44
N LYS A 73 -3.43 10.51 1.15
CA LYS A 73 -3.70 11.00 -0.21
C LYS A 73 -2.45 11.24 -1.07
N ASP A 74 -1.26 11.05 -0.49
CA ASP A 74 0.04 11.23 -1.14
C ASP A 74 0.53 9.96 -1.87
N ALA A 75 -0.21 8.86 -1.82
CA ALA A 75 0.07 7.63 -2.57
C ALA A 75 -0.18 7.74 -4.10
N SER A 76 -0.20 8.95 -4.67
CA SER A 76 -0.58 9.19 -6.06
C SER A 76 0.59 9.32 -7.05
N HIS A 77 1.85 9.15 -6.63
CA HIS A 77 2.97 9.52 -7.50
C HIS A 77 4.13 8.55 -7.69
N ASN A 78 4.09 7.30 -7.21
CA ASN A 78 5.13 6.34 -7.60
C ASN A 78 4.61 4.94 -7.86
N LYS A 79 5.18 4.35 -8.91
CA LYS A 79 4.88 3.08 -9.55
C LYS A 79 5.31 1.86 -8.71
N ASP A 80 5.30 1.98 -7.38
CA ASP A 80 5.79 1.00 -6.40
C ASP A 80 4.74 0.76 -5.30
N TRP A 81 3.50 0.44 -5.73
CA TRP A 81 2.31 0.23 -4.89
C TRP A 81 2.40 -1.03 -3.98
N ASP A 82 3.58 -1.51 -3.60
CA ASP A 82 3.70 -2.84 -2.98
C ASP A 82 4.30 -2.85 -1.57
N TRP A 83 4.35 -1.71 -0.88
CA TRP A 83 4.77 -1.69 0.52
C TRP A 83 3.84 -2.52 1.42
N SER A 84 2.54 -2.63 1.08
CA SER A 84 1.59 -3.49 1.81
C SER A 84 1.74 -4.98 1.51
N HIS A 85 2.43 -5.35 0.43
CA HIS A 85 2.71 -6.75 0.07
C HIS A 85 4.14 -7.17 0.38
N GLN A 86 5.02 -6.24 0.77
CA GLN A 86 6.37 -6.54 1.20
C GLN A 86 6.38 -7.09 2.63
N ARG A 87 6.53 -8.42 2.75
CA ARG A 87 6.72 -9.10 4.03
C ARG A 87 8.19 -9.21 4.39
N GLY A 88 8.50 -9.08 5.68
CA GLY A 88 9.85 -9.34 6.16
C GLY A 88 10.25 -10.83 5.98
N PRO A 89 11.55 -11.18 5.93
CA PRO A 89 12.01 -12.54 5.66
C PRO A 89 11.49 -13.58 6.68
N ARG A 90 11.27 -13.15 7.94
CA ARG A 90 10.66 -13.98 8.98
C ARG A 90 9.18 -14.28 8.70
N GLU A 91 8.43 -13.29 8.23
CA GLU A 91 7.00 -13.44 7.92
C GLU A 91 6.79 -14.28 6.66
N ALA A 92 7.65 -14.12 5.66
CA ALA A 92 7.67 -14.97 4.48
C ALA A 92 7.90 -16.45 4.86
N ALA A 93 8.87 -16.74 5.74
CA ALA A 93 9.13 -18.11 6.21
C ALA A 93 7.98 -18.73 7.03
N VAL A 94 7.28 -17.92 7.82
CA VAL A 94 6.09 -18.39 8.57
C VAL A 94 4.92 -18.65 7.62
N MET A 95 4.73 -17.81 6.61
CA MET A 95 3.67 -17.99 5.62
C MET A 95 3.94 -19.16 4.68
N SER A 96 5.19 -19.37 4.28
CA SER A 96 5.57 -20.52 3.46
C SER A 96 5.36 -21.83 4.19
N THR A 97 5.64 -21.87 5.50
CA THR A 97 5.46 -23.09 6.30
C THR A 97 4.00 -23.37 6.64
N LEU A 98 3.21 -22.34 6.98
CA LEU A 98 1.82 -22.52 7.40
C LEU A 98 0.83 -22.62 6.23
N TYR A 99 1.10 -21.91 5.14
CA TYR A 99 0.17 -21.77 4.00
C TYR A 99 0.76 -22.17 2.65
N GLY A 100 2.03 -22.60 2.59
CA GLY A 100 2.68 -22.97 1.33
C GLY A 100 2.85 -21.80 0.36
N VAL A 101 2.91 -20.56 0.87
CA VAL A 101 3.06 -19.35 0.05
C VAL A 101 4.54 -19.00 -0.12
N THR A 102 5.04 -19.04 -1.35
CA THR A 102 6.45 -18.72 -1.67
C THR A 102 6.67 -17.29 -2.17
N ASP A 103 5.65 -16.67 -2.73
CA ASP A 103 5.84 -15.51 -3.62
C ASP A 103 5.83 -14.16 -2.88
N GLY A 104 5.77 -14.16 -1.55
CA GLY A 104 5.68 -12.95 -0.72
C GLY A 104 4.34 -12.20 -0.83
N LYS A 105 3.63 -12.37 -1.95
CA LYS A 105 2.34 -11.75 -2.29
C LYS A 105 1.14 -12.34 -1.56
N GLY A 106 1.32 -13.42 -0.80
CA GLY A 106 0.22 -14.06 -0.08
C GLY A 106 -0.58 -15.06 -0.92
N GLU A 107 -0.26 -15.24 -2.19
CA GLU A 107 -0.98 -16.16 -3.07
C GLU A 107 -0.57 -17.62 -2.80
N PRO A 108 -1.53 -18.55 -2.63
CA PRO A 108 -1.23 -19.97 -2.50
C PRO A 108 -0.52 -20.50 -3.74
N GLN A 109 0.46 -21.40 -3.54
CA GLN A 109 1.09 -22.10 -4.65
C GLN A 109 0.09 -22.99 -5.39
N TYR A 110 0.35 -23.24 -6.69
CA TYR A 110 -0.48 -24.08 -7.54
C TYR A 110 -0.84 -25.43 -6.90
N ASP A 111 0.11 -26.08 -6.22
CA ASP A 111 -0.11 -27.38 -5.57
C ASP A 111 -1.19 -27.29 -4.47
N ALA A 112 -1.15 -26.24 -3.65
CA ALA A 112 -2.17 -26.01 -2.61
C ALA A 112 -3.56 -25.74 -3.22
N LEU A 113 -3.62 -25.10 -4.39
CA LEU A 113 -4.87 -24.90 -5.12
C LEU A 113 -5.42 -26.21 -5.70
N VAL A 114 -4.55 -27.09 -6.19
CA VAL A 114 -4.94 -28.42 -6.71
C VAL A 114 -5.48 -29.30 -5.59
N ASP A 115 -4.83 -29.32 -4.43
CA ASP A 115 -5.30 -30.09 -3.27
C ASP A 115 -6.67 -29.60 -2.78
N GLY A 116 -6.85 -28.28 -2.68
CA GLY A 116 -8.14 -27.68 -2.34
C GLY A 116 -9.24 -28.02 -3.35
N TYR A 117 -8.92 -27.98 -4.64
CA TYR A 117 -9.85 -28.37 -5.70
C TYR A 117 -10.28 -29.84 -5.58
N GLN A 118 -9.34 -30.75 -5.29
CA GLN A 118 -9.65 -32.17 -5.14
C GLN A 118 -10.54 -32.42 -3.92
N ALA A 119 -10.26 -31.79 -2.79
CA ALA A 119 -11.08 -31.92 -1.58
C ALA A 119 -12.53 -31.46 -1.82
N VAL A 120 -12.71 -30.29 -2.43
CA VAL A 120 -14.05 -29.76 -2.77
C VAL A 120 -14.77 -30.67 -3.76
N LYS A 121 -14.06 -31.20 -4.76
CA LYS A 121 -14.63 -32.12 -5.74
C LYS A 121 -15.15 -33.40 -5.07
N GLN A 122 -14.37 -33.98 -4.14
CA GLN A 122 -14.78 -35.17 -3.40
C GLN A 122 -16.00 -34.90 -2.50
N GLU A 123 -16.06 -33.72 -1.87
CA GLU A 123 -17.20 -33.32 -1.05
C GLU A 123 -18.48 -33.19 -1.89
N ILE A 124 -18.40 -32.54 -3.05
CA ILE A 124 -19.53 -32.41 -3.99
C ILE A 124 -19.99 -33.78 -4.49
N GLU A 125 -19.07 -34.69 -4.80
CA GLU A 125 -19.40 -36.06 -5.22
C GLU A 125 -20.08 -36.85 -4.10
N LYS A 126 -19.59 -36.69 -2.85
CA LYS A 126 -20.19 -37.31 -1.67
C LYS A 126 -21.59 -36.76 -1.38
N GLU A 127 -21.80 -35.45 -1.46
CA GLU A 127 -23.14 -34.85 -1.30
C GLU A 127 -24.12 -35.31 -2.39
N LYS A 128 -23.67 -35.43 -3.64
CA LYS A 128 -24.50 -35.96 -4.74
C LYS A 128 -24.88 -37.42 -4.51
N SER A 129 -23.95 -38.24 -4.03
CA SER A 129 -24.24 -39.65 -3.68
C SER A 129 -25.20 -39.78 -2.50
N ALA A 130 -25.12 -38.87 -1.52
CA ALA A 130 -26.01 -38.87 -0.35
C ALA A 130 -27.44 -38.43 -0.72
N LYS A 131 -27.60 -37.41 -1.56
CA LYS A 131 -28.93 -36.96 -2.03
C LYS A 131 -29.61 -37.91 -3.01
N GLY A 132 -28.87 -38.80 -3.67
CA GLY A 132 -29.42 -39.83 -4.56
C GLY A 132 -29.95 -41.08 -3.84
N GLY A 133 -29.71 -41.22 -2.53
CA GLY A 133 -30.14 -42.39 -1.73
C GLY A 133 -31.38 -42.16 -0.87
N GLU A 134 -31.98 -40.96 -0.92
CA GLU A 134 -33.11 -40.56 -0.06
C GLU A 134 -34.46 -40.53 -0.82
N SER A 135 -34.48 -41.08 -2.04
CA SER A 135 -35.65 -41.15 -2.92
C SER A 135 -35.89 -42.57 -3.47
N ASP A 136 -36.02 -43.55 -2.58
CA ASP A 136 -36.65 -44.86 -2.85
C ASP A 136 -37.46 -45.32 -1.62
#